data_AF-A0A2V4VD46-F1
#
_entry.id   AF-A0A2V4VD46-F1
#
_cell.length_a   1.000
_cell.length_b   1.000
_cell.length_c   1.000
_cell.angle_alpha   90.00
_cell.angle_beta   90.00
_cell.angle_gamma   90.00
#
_symmetry.space_group_name_H-M   'P 1'
#
loop_
_entity.id
_entity.type
_entity.pdbx_description
1 polymer ?
#
loop_
_entity_poly.entity_id
_entity_poly.type
_entity_poly.pdbx_seq_one_letter_code
_entity_poly.pdbx_strand_id
1 'polypeptide(L)'
;MGWSIDLISDRKITEEEVDKLVSNLPQEMSFALGNSKQPWGWSTAVDVVIKDEYAIWLSGSYGMSGAIAEKFAIHMKDELEKIGHTIYLVDRR
;
A
#
# COMPACT_ATOMS: atom_id res chain seq x y z
N MET A 1 -13.05 -1.11 -14.13
CA MET A 1 -13.30 -1.50 -12.73
C MET A 1 -11.98 -2.02 -12.17
N GLY A 2 -11.66 -1.75 -10.91
CA GLY A 2 -10.40 -2.11 -10.26
C GLY A 2 -10.68 -2.66 -8.86
N TRP A 3 -9.65 -2.97 -8.11
CA TRP A 3 -9.78 -3.36 -6.71
C TRP A 3 -9.24 -2.27 -5.79
N SER A 4 -9.72 -2.25 -4.55
CA SER A 4 -9.14 -1.39 -3.54
C SER A 4 -9.27 -1.94 -2.13
N ILE A 5 -8.23 -1.76 -1.32
CA ILE A 5 -8.13 -2.22 0.05
C ILE A 5 -7.67 -1.05 0.92
N ASP A 6 -8.34 -0.82 2.04
CA ASP A 6 -7.83 0.08 3.07
C ASP A 6 -7.00 -0.71 4.10
N LEU A 7 -5.83 -0.17 4.45
CA LEU A 7 -5.03 -0.54 5.62
C LEU A 7 -5.31 0.50 6.70
N ILE A 8 -6.03 0.12 7.76
CA ILE A 8 -6.35 1.00 8.87
C ILE A 8 -5.38 0.70 10.02
N SER A 9 -4.68 1.71 10.51
CA SER A 9 -3.75 1.60 11.64
C SER A 9 -4.36 2.10 12.96
N ASP A 10 -3.90 1.52 14.06
CA ASP A 10 -4.11 1.99 15.43
C ASP A 10 -3.47 3.36 15.72
N ARG A 11 -2.49 3.79 14.93
CA ARG A 11 -1.73 5.03 15.14
C ARG A 11 -1.50 5.79 13.85
N LYS A 12 -1.00 7.01 13.99
CA LYS A 12 -0.69 7.87 12.85
C LYS A 12 0.39 7.23 11.99
N ILE A 13 0.11 7.12 10.70
CA ILE A 13 1.03 6.71 9.64
C ILE A 13 1.66 7.99 9.09
N THR A 14 2.97 8.06 9.13
CA THR A 14 3.75 9.19 8.61
C THR A 14 4.12 8.96 7.15
N GLU A 15 4.31 10.05 6.40
CA GLU A 15 4.82 9.97 5.02
C GLU A 15 6.19 9.28 4.97
N GLU A 16 7.04 9.48 5.98
CA GLU A 16 8.37 8.86 6.05
C GLU A 16 8.31 7.33 6.17
N GLU A 17 7.33 6.80 6.91
CA GLU A 17 7.10 5.36 7.00
C GLU A 17 6.66 4.79 5.65
N VAL A 18 5.73 5.47 4.97
CA VAL A 18 5.25 5.06 3.64
C VAL A 18 6.38 5.16 2.60
N ASP A 19 7.19 6.21 2.64
CA ASP A 19 8.34 6.36 1.75
C ASP A 19 9.35 5.22 1.93
N LYS A 20 9.64 4.83 3.18
CA LYS A 20 10.52 3.70 3.49
C LYS A 20 9.95 2.38 3.01
N LEU A 21 8.64 2.15 3.22
CA LEU A 21 7.94 0.96 2.74
C LEU A 21 8.05 0.84 1.23
N VAL A 22 7.71 1.91 0.51
CA VAL A 22 7.73 1.92 -0.96
C VAL A 22 9.15 1.80 -1.52
N SER A 23 10.15 2.37 -0.84
CA SER A 23 11.56 2.25 -1.23
C SER A 23 12.11 0.83 -1.06
N ASN A 24 11.52 0.04 -0.16
CA ASN A 24 11.92 -1.33 0.13
C ASN A 24 11.01 -2.37 -0.54
N LEU A 25 10.10 -1.96 -1.42
CA LEU A 25 9.21 -2.90 -2.09
C LEU A 25 10.01 -3.90 -2.93
N PRO A 26 9.63 -5.19 -2.88
CA PRO A 26 10.15 -6.18 -3.82
C PRO A 26 9.97 -5.72 -5.26
N GLN A 27 10.91 -6.09 -6.13
CA GLN A 27 10.87 -5.68 -7.53
C GLN A 27 9.61 -6.18 -8.26
N GLU A 28 9.06 -7.32 -7.85
CA GLU A 28 7.79 -7.87 -8.34
C GLU A 28 6.55 -7.02 -7.97
N MET A 29 6.68 -6.15 -6.96
CA MET A 29 5.65 -5.23 -6.48
C MET A 29 5.94 -3.78 -6.88
N SER A 30 6.99 -3.56 -7.67
CA SER A 30 7.38 -2.24 -8.19
C SER A 30 7.18 -2.19 -9.70
N PHE A 31 7.01 -0.99 -10.25
CA PHE A 31 7.06 -0.85 -11.70
C PHE A 31 8.46 -1.14 -12.23
N ALA A 32 8.55 -1.71 -13.44
CA ALA A 32 9.82 -1.99 -14.10
C ALA A 32 10.69 -0.73 -14.31
N LEU A 33 10.08 0.45 -14.36
CA LEU A 33 10.73 1.75 -14.52
C LEU A 33 10.89 2.52 -13.19
N GLY A 34 10.53 1.90 -12.06
CA GLY A 34 10.59 2.49 -10.73
C GLY A 34 9.26 3.08 -10.24
N ASN A 35 9.18 3.27 -8.92
CA ASN A 35 8.02 3.82 -8.23
C ASN A 35 8.04 5.35 -8.31
N SER A 36 6.86 5.97 -8.45
CA SER A 36 6.72 7.43 -8.59
C SER A 36 5.97 8.01 -7.40
N LYS A 37 6.61 8.96 -6.68
CA LYS A 37 5.95 9.72 -5.62
C LYS A 37 5.12 10.86 -6.22
N GLN A 38 3.88 10.96 -5.78
CA GLN A 38 2.88 11.98 -6.12
C GLN A 38 2.48 12.76 -4.85
N PRO A 39 1.89 13.96 -4.97
CA PRO A 39 1.48 14.75 -3.79
C PRO A 39 0.48 14.05 -2.85
N TRP A 40 -0.25 13.05 -3.35
CA TRP A 40 -1.25 12.29 -2.60
C TRP A 40 -0.79 10.86 -2.25
N GLY A 41 0.41 10.42 -2.65
CA GLY A 41 0.85 9.05 -2.41
C GLY A 41 1.92 8.56 -3.37
N TRP A 42 2.01 7.25 -3.55
CA TRP A 42 2.94 6.58 -4.45
C TRP A 42 2.21 5.79 -5.52
N SER A 43 2.68 5.90 -6.75
CA SER A 43 2.31 5.00 -7.83
C SER A 43 3.42 3.96 -7.99
N THR A 44 3.11 2.73 -7.61
CA THR A 44 3.97 1.54 -7.71
C THR A 44 3.26 0.52 -8.60
N ALA A 45 3.54 -0.79 -8.51
CA ALA A 45 2.64 -1.76 -9.15
C ALA A 45 1.17 -1.48 -8.78
N VAL A 46 0.90 -0.97 -7.58
CA VAL A 46 -0.40 -0.45 -7.13
C VAL A 46 -0.28 1.01 -6.72
N ASP A 47 -1.39 1.74 -6.73
CA ASP A 47 -1.45 3.07 -6.15
C ASP A 47 -1.60 2.95 -4.62
N VAL A 48 -0.71 3.61 -3.90
CA VAL A 48 -0.63 3.69 -2.43
C VAL A 48 -0.92 5.13 -2.03
N VAL A 49 -2.07 5.39 -1.43
CA VAL A 49 -2.53 6.75 -1.10
C VAL A 49 -2.73 6.87 0.40
N ILE A 50 -2.17 7.90 1.02
CA ILE A 50 -2.49 8.21 2.43
C ILE A 50 -3.81 8.96 2.42
N LYS A 51 -4.88 8.30 2.86
CA LYS A 51 -6.24 8.85 2.80
C LYS A 51 -6.50 9.78 3.97
N ASP A 52 -6.09 9.31 5.14
CA ASP A 52 -6.18 9.97 6.43
C ASP A 52 -4.91 9.66 7.22
N GLU A 53 -4.68 10.35 8.34
CA GLU A 53 -3.53 10.12 9.21
C GLU A 53 -3.42 8.67 9.71
N TYR A 54 -4.47 7.87 9.62
CA TYR A 54 -4.54 6.50 10.15
C TYR A 54 -4.83 5.44 9.07
N ALA A 55 -4.92 5.84 7.80
CA ALA A 55 -5.37 4.93 6.75
C ALA A 55 -4.58 5.08 5.45
N ILE A 56 -4.10 3.96 4.93
CA ILE A 56 -3.55 3.85 3.57
C ILE A 56 -4.58 3.17 2.69
N TRP A 57 -4.88 3.79 1.56
CA TRP A 57 -5.69 3.22 0.50
C TRP A 57 -4.78 2.62 -0.57
N LEU A 58 -4.93 1.31 -0.80
CA LEU A 58 -4.30 0.60 -1.90
C LEU A 58 -5.31 0.42 -3.02
N SER A 59 -4.93 0.72 -4.26
CA SER A 59 -5.79 0.45 -5.42
C SER A 59 -5.00 0.00 -6.64
N GLY A 60 -5.64 -0.79 -7.49
CA GLY A 60 -5.01 -1.31 -8.70
C GLY A 60 -6.01 -1.74 -9.77
N SER A 61 -5.51 -1.91 -10.99
CA SER A 61 -6.31 -2.44 -12.10
C SER A 61 -6.49 -3.97 -11.99
N TYR A 62 -7.62 -4.52 -12.46
CA TYR A 62 -7.84 -5.98 -12.51
C TYR A 62 -6.86 -6.75 -13.42
N GLY A 63 -6.00 -6.05 -14.18
CA GLY A 63 -4.90 -6.67 -14.90
C GLY A 63 -3.88 -7.32 -13.94
N MET A 64 -3.78 -6.80 -12.71
CA MET A 64 -3.26 -7.57 -11.58
C MET A 64 -4.39 -8.44 -11.04
N SER A 65 -4.18 -9.75 -11.04
CA SER A 65 -5.13 -10.68 -10.42
C SER A 65 -5.38 -10.28 -8.96
N GLY A 66 -6.56 -10.59 -8.43
CA GLY A 66 -6.89 -10.34 -7.02
C GLY A 66 -5.89 -10.98 -6.04
N ALA A 67 -5.15 -12.01 -6.47
CA ALA A 67 -4.08 -12.61 -5.68
C ALA A 67 -2.85 -11.69 -5.52
N ILE A 68 -2.54 -10.85 -6.52
CA ILE A 68 -1.45 -9.85 -6.41
C ILE A 68 -1.88 -8.73 -5.45
N ALA A 69 -3.15 -8.34 -5.51
CA ALA A 69 -3.74 -7.36 -4.59
C ALA A 69 -3.62 -7.79 -3.12
N GLU A 70 -4.06 -9.02 -2.84
CA GLU A 70 -4.00 -9.59 -1.50
C GLU A 70 -2.55 -9.75 -1.03
N LYS A 71 -1.64 -10.22 -1.89
CA LYS A 71 -0.20 -10.30 -1.57
C LYS A 71 0.41 -8.95 -1.24
N PHE A 72 0.10 -7.91 -2.02
CA PHE A 72 0.61 -6.56 -1.79
C PHE A 72 0.07 -6.01 -0.46
N ALA A 73 -1.23 -6.17 -0.21
CA ALA A 73 -1.85 -5.70 1.03
C ALA A 73 -1.29 -6.43 2.27
N ILE A 74 -1.08 -7.74 2.18
CA ILE A 74 -0.43 -8.53 3.25
C ILE A 74 1.00 -8.05 3.47
N HIS A 75 1.78 -7.84 2.40
CA HIS A 75 3.15 -7.36 2.52
C HIS A 75 3.23 -5.98 3.21
N MET A 76 2.41 -5.02 2.76
CA MET A 76 2.33 -3.69 3.37
C MET A 76 1.91 -3.77 4.84
N LYS A 77 0.96 -4.64 5.16
CA LYS A 77 0.54 -4.91 6.53
C LYS A 77 1.72 -5.43 7.36
N ASP A 78 2.40 -6.49 6.91
CA ASP A 78 3.49 -7.13 7.65
C ASP A 78 4.62 -6.15 7.94
N GLU A 79 4.97 -5.30 6.97
CA GLU A 79 6.02 -4.30 7.15
C GLU A 79 5.60 -3.17 8.11
N LEU A 80 4.35 -2.70 8.04
CA LEU A 80 3.82 -1.74 9.02
C LEU A 80 3.76 -2.33 10.43
N GLU A 81 3.39 -3.61 10.55
CA GLU A 81 3.36 -4.32 11.84
C GLU A 81 4.76 -4.51 12.43
N LYS A 82 5.80 -4.71 11.59
CA LYS A 82 7.20 -4.73 12.03
C LYS A 82 7.68 -3.38 12.60
N ILE A 83 7.13 -2.27 12.10
CA ILE A 83 7.39 -0.92 12.61
C ILE A 83 6.57 -0.65 13.90
N GLY A 84 5.65 -1.56 14.24
CA GLY A 84 4.91 -1.60 15.50
C GLY A 84 3.46 -1.17 15.38
N HIS A 85 2.95 -0.90 14.17
CA HIS A 85 1.53 -0.63 13.94
C HIS A 85 0.70 -1.91 14.14
N THR A 86 -0.58 -1.75 14.45
CA THR A 86 -1.57 -2.83 14.31
C THR A 86 -2.47 -2.47 13.13
N ILE A 87 -2.51 -3.34 12.12
CA ILE A 87 -3.18 -3.04 10.85
C ILE A 87 -4.40 -3.91 10.62
N TYR A 88 -5.53 -3.25 10.32
CA TYR A 88 -6.79 -3.87 9.95
C TYR A 88 -7.04 -3.69 8.46
N LEU A 89 -7.23 -4.79 7.74
CA LEU A 89 -7.52 -4.79 6.30
C LEU A 89 -9.03 -4.68 6.08
N VAL A 90 -9.45 -3.73 5.25
CA VAL A 90 -10.85 -3.57 4.83
C VAL A 90 -10.90 -3.60 3.29
N ASP A 91 -11.47 -4.68 2.75
CA ASP A 91 -11.69 -4.82 1.32
C ASP A 91 -12.94 -4.03 0.90
N ARG A 92 -12.83 -3.20 -0.16
CA ARG A 92 -13.92 -2.36 -0.69
C ARG A 92 -14.49 -2.85 -2.04
N ARG A 93 -14.35 -4.14 -2.36
CA ARG A 93 -14.94 -4.78 -3.58
C ARG A 93 -16.35 -4.30 -3.93
#